data_AF-A0A4T0E1K0-F1
#
_entry.id   AF-A0A4T0E1K0-F1
#
_cell.length_a   1.000
_cell.length_b   1.000
_cell.length_c   1.000
_cell.angle_alpha   90.00
_cell.angle_beta   90.00
_cell.angle_gamma   90.00
#
_symmetry.space_group_name_H-M   'P 1'
#
loop_
_entity.id
_entity.type
_entity.pdbx_description
1 polymer ?
#
loop_
_entity_poly.entity_id
_entity_poly.type
_entity_poly.pdbx_seq_one_letter_code
_entity_poly.pdbx_strand_id
1 'polypeptide(L)'
;MIAFRNTIIAVVVISLFTFIALFGRLPALRKTPIGFSHRLLCIYVPNGFRRVDARYTGGRMSRSIARLTHYLFQEKNPLVLLLFLTLLTGSATLFLKAALPHLETKFTLPIPIVLLAPYTFTYLCVTSTVDHITPANHAAAMRTYPYDHILFRSENVCRTCNLVKPARSKHCSLCGVCVARCDHHCAWVNNCVGRHNYRWFLLVLLSIGIVEIYGANKWKKKG
;
A
#
# COMPACT_ATOMS: atom_id res chain seq x y z
N MET A 1 8.80 14.51 30.47
CA MET A 1 9.87 15.15 29.63
C MET A 1 10.73 14.14 28.86
N ILE A 2 11.23 13.07 29.50
CA ILE A 2 12.08 12.06 28.82
C ILE A 2 11.36 11.35 27.66
N ALA A 3 10.10 10.92 27.87
CA ALA A 3 9.31 10.27 26.82
C ALA A 3 9.11 11.18 25.60
N PHE A 4 8.77 12.45 25.81
CA PHE A 4 8.59 13.43 24.74
C PHE A 4 9.88 13.68 23.95
N ARG A 5 11.01 13.87 24.64
CA ARG A 5 12.34 13.98 24.03
C ARG A 5 12.65 12.76 23.17
N ASN A 6 12.44 11.56 23.70
CA ASN A 6 12.72 10.31 22.99
C ASN A 6 11.82 10.15 21.75
N THR A 7 10.55 10.55 21.84
CA THR A 7 9.64 10.57 20.69
C THR A 7 10.12 11.53 19.61
N ILE A 8 10.54 12.76 19.97
CA ILE A 8 11.10 13.71 19.00
C ILE A 8 12.34 13.15 18.33
N ILE A 9 13.27 12.59 19.12
CA ILE A 9 14.49 11.97 18.57
C ILE A 9 14.13 10.86 17.60
N ALA A 10 13.19 9.97 17.96
CA ALA A 10 12.75 8.88 17.09
C ALA A 10 12.16 9.42 15.78
N VAL A 11 11.27 10.42 15.84
CA VAL A 11 10.67 11.05 14.67
C VAL A 11 11.73 11.67 13.76
N VAL A 12 12.67 12.43 14.32
CA VAL A 12 13.76 13.07 13.55
C VAL A 12 14.66 12.02 12.91
N VAL A 13 15.05 10.98 13.64
CA VAL A 13 15.92 9.91 13.13
C VAL A 13 15.24 9.15 12.00
N ILE A 14 13.97 8.75 12.17
CA ILE A 14 13.21 8.03 11.14
C ILE A 14 13.02 8.92 9.91
N SER A 15 12.71 10.21 10.10
CA SER A 15 12.53 11.18 9.01
C SER A 15 13.84 11.43 8.25
N LEU A 16 14.96 11.55 8.95
CA LEU A 16 16.27 11.72 8.34
C LEU A 16 16.69 10.46 7.58
N PHE A 17 16.50 9.28 8.17
CA PHE A 17 16.80 8.01 7.52
C PHE A 17 15.98 7.83 6.23
N THR A 18 14.66 8.06 6.29
CA THR A 18 13.78 7.97 5.12
C THR A 18 14.14 9.01 4.06
N PHE A 19 14.46 10.24 4.46
CA PHE A 19 14.93 11.28 3.54
C PHE A 19 16.22 10.86 2.80
N ILE A 20 17.22 10.37 3.54
CA ILE A 20 18.48 9.88 2.94
C ILE A 20 18.20 8.72 1.97
N ALA A 21 17.39 7.74 2.38
CA ALA A 21 17.09 6.57 1.57
C ALA A 21 16.35 6.93 0.26
N LEU A 22 15.41 7.88 0.29
CA LEU A 22 14.60 8.23 -0.88
C LEU A 22 15.25 9.29 -1.78
N PHE A 23 15.82 10.33 -1.18
CA PHE A 23 16.29 11.52 -1.89
C PHE A 23 17.81 11.59 -2.05
N GLY A 24 18.60 10.79 -1.32
CA GLY A 24 20.06 10.85 -1.39
C GLY A 24 20.66 10.47 -2.75
N ARG A 25 19.88 9.85 -3.64
CA ARG A 25 20.27 9.56 -5.03
C ARG A 25 20.17 10.76 -5.99
N LEU A 26 19.52 11.87 -5.58
CA LEU A 26 19.31 13.03 -6.43
C LEU A 26 20.64 13.63 -6.91
N PRO A 27 20.74 14.09 -8.17
CA PRO A 27 21.97 14.69 -8.71
C PRO A 27 22.54 15.81 -7.84
N ALA A 28 21.68 16.68 -7.30
CA ALA A 28 22.05 17.78 -6.42
C ALA A 28 22.72 17.33 -5.10
N LEU A 29 22.36 16.16 -4.58
CA LEU A 29 22.86 15.64 -3.31
C LEU A 29 23.99 14.61 -3.48
N ARG A 30 24.35 14.25 -4.72
CA ARG A 30 25.26 13.13 -5.00
C ARG A 30 26.66 13.31 -4.39
N LYS A 31 27.17 14.54 -4.37
CA LYS A 31 28.50 14.91 -3.84
C LYS A 31 28.45 15.42 -2.38
N THR A 32 27.30 15.32 -1.71
CA THR A 32 27.16 15.78 -0.32
C THR A 32 27.24 14.60 0.66
N PRO A 33 27.35 14.85 1.98
CA PRO A 33 27.26 13.80 2.99
C PRO A 33 25.98 12.97 2.89
N ILE A 34 24.85 13.58 2.49
CA ILE A 34 23.58 12.87 2.28
C ILE A 34 23.72 11.82 1.17
N GLY A 35 24.34 12.19 0.04
CA GLY A 35 24.60 11.25 -1.05
C GLY A 35 25.57 10.14 -0.67
N PHE A 36 26.58 10.45 0.15
CA PHE A 36 27.46 9.43 0.73
C PHE A 36 26.69 8.47 1.64
N SER A 37 25.89 8.98 2.58
CA SER A 37 25.08 8.17 3.48
C SER A 37 24.09 7.28 2.73
N HIS A 38 23.47 7.76 1.66
CA HIS A 38 22.63 6.92 0.79
C HIS A 38 23.44 5.77 0.16
N ARG A 39 24.63 6.04 -0.38
CA ARG A 39 25.49 4.97 -0.94
C ARG A 39 25.89 3.97 0.14
N LEU A 40 26.23 4.45 1.34
CA LEU A 40 26.54 3.59 2.47
C LEU A 40 25.35 2.68 2.80
N LEU A 41 24.17 3.26 3.01
CA LEU A 41 22.96 2.54 3.44
C LEU A 41 22.38 1.62 2.36
N CYS A 42 22.29 2.07 1.12
CA CYS A 42 21.55 1.36 0.06
C CYS A 42 22.45 0.53 -0.86
N ILE A 43 23.78 0.72 -0.82
CA ILE A 43 24.71 0.00 -1.70
C ILE A 43 25.76 -0.74 -0.89
N TYR A 44 26.58 -0.04 -0.11
CA TYR A 44 27.74 -0.66 0.54
C TYR A 44 27.34 -1.62 1.66
N VAL A 45 26.40 -1.24 2.53
CA VAL A 45 25.90 -2.10 3.61
C VAL A 45 25.23 -3.37 3.06
N PRO A 46 24.27 -3.31 2.11
CA PRO A 46 23.70 -4.51 1.50
C PRO A 46 24.72 -5.38 0.78
N ASN A 47 25.69 -4.78 0.09
CA ASN A 47 26.79 -5.53 -0.54
C ASN A 47 27.67 -6.24 0.49
N GLY A 48 27.96 -5.59 1.61
CA GLY A 48 28.67 -6.17 2.75
C GLY A 48 27.91 -7.39 3.28
N PHE A 49 26.62 -7.24 3.57
CA PHE A 49 25.77 -8.36 4.00
C PHE A 49 25.77 -9.52 3.01
N ARG A 50 25.67 -9.26 1.69
CA ARG A 50 25.73 -10.32 0.67
C ARG A 50 27.07 -11.04 0.64
N ARG A 51 28.19 -10.34 0.87
CA ARG A 51 29.53 -10.96 0.94
C ARG A 51 29.68 -11.83 2.19
N VAL A 52 29.21 -11.35 3.34
CA VAL A 52 29.19 -12.12 4.60
C VAL A 52 28.33 -13.37 4.43
N ASP A 53 27.13 -13.22 3.87
CA ASP A 53 26.22 -14.33 3.61
C ASP A 53 26.78 -15.35 2.61
N ALA A 54 27.44 -14.89 1.54
CA ALA A 54 28.14 -15.76 0.61
C ALA A 54 29.24 -16.57 1.29
N ARG A 55 29.99 -15.95 2.22
CA ARG A 55 31.08 -16.60 2.95
C ARG A 55 30.58 -17.65 3.96
N TYR A 56 29.54 -17.34 4.74
CA TYR A 56 29.13 -18.18 5.87
C TYR A 56 27.96 -19.12 5.56
N THR A 57 27.07 -18.78 4.63
CA THR A 57 25.90 -19.63 4.30
C THR A 57 25.86 -20.06 2.82
N GLY A 58 26.85 -19.66 2.01
CA GLY A 58 26.82 -19.87 0.56
C GLY A 58 25.72 -19.07 -0.13
N GLY A 59 25.32 -17.92 0.44
CA GLY A 59 24.31 -17.04 -0.13
C GLY A 59 22.86 -17.47 0.13
N ARG A 60 22.62 -18.44 1.03
CA ARG A 60 21.28 -18.97 1.32
C ARG A 60 20.38 -17.91 1.92
N MET A 61 20.88 -17.07 2.84
CA MET A 61 20.09 -16.03 3.48
C MET A 61 19.63 -14.99 2.46
N SER A 62 20.53 -14.49 1.61
CA SER A 62 20.22 -13.49 0.58
C SER A 62 19.21 -14.03 -0.43
N ARG A 63 19.34 -15.29 -0.84
CA ARG A 63 18.35 -15.94 -1.72
C ARG A 63 16.99 -16.09 -1.05
N SER A 64 16.95 -16.47 0.22
CA SER A 64 15.70 -16.60 0.98
C SER A 64 15.03 -15.24 1.21
N ILE A 65 15.80 -14.21 1.56
CA ILE A 65 15.30 -12.83 1.67
C ILE A 65 14.78 -12.35 0.31
N ALA A 66 15.53 -12.56 -0.77
CA ALA A 66 15.10 -12.17 -2.11
C ALA A 66 13.78 -12.85 -2.50
N ARG A 67 13.64 -14.15 -2.29
CA ARG A 67 12.39 -14.90 -2.51
C ARG A 67 11.25 -14.35 -1.68
N LEU A 68 11.47 -14.10 -0.39
CA LEU A 68 10.45 -13.52 0.49
C LEU A 68 10.03 -12.12 0.03
N THR A 69 10.98 -11.25 -0.32
CA THR A 69 10.67 -9.91 -0.83
C THR A 69 9.94 -9.95 -2.16
N HIS A 70 10.30 -10.88 -3.05
CA HIS A 70 9.59 -11.10 -4.30
C HIS A 70 8.14 -11.53 -4.04
N TYR A 71 7.95 -12.53 -3.17
CA TYR A 71 6.61 -12.97 -2.79
C TYR A 71 5.77 -11.85 -2.17
N LEU A 72 6.34 -11.08 -1.24
CA LEU A 72 5.62 -10.02 -0.53
C LEU A 72 5.26 -8.81 -1.41
N PHE A 73 6.16 -8.40 -2.32
CA PHE A 73 6.03 -7.13 -3.04
C PHE A 73 5.78 -7.26 -4.54
N GLN A 74 6.11 -8.41 -5.14
CA GLN A 74 6.04 -8.65 -6.59
C GLN A 74 5.04 -9.75 -6.98
N GLU A 75 4.40 -10.39 -6.00
CA GLU A 75 3.36 -11.40 -6.24
C GLU A 75 2.08 -11.07 -5.47
N LYS A 76 0.95 -11.52 -6.02
CA LYS A 76 -0.35 -11.42 -5.35
C LYS A 76 -0.39 -12.39 -4.17
N ASN A 77 -0.50 -11.87 -2.94
CA ASN A 77 -0.49 -12.68 -1.73
C ASN A 77 -1.41 -12.07 -0.65
N PRO A 78 -2.05 -12.89 0.21
CA PRO A 78 -2.97 -12.40 1.22
C PRO A 78 -2.27 -11.82 2.46
N LEU A 79 -0.94 -11.96 2.61
CA LEU A 79 -0.25 -11.58 3.85
C LEU A 79 -0.38 -10.10 4.16
N VAL A 80 -0.32 -9.23 3.14
CA VAL A 80 -0.48 -7.78 3.34
C VAL A 80 -1.91 -7.41 3.77
N LEU A 81 -2.92 -8.09 3.21
CA LEU A 81 -4.31 -7.95 3.65
C LEU A 81 -4.51 -8.49 5.08
N LEU A 82 -3.91 -9.62 5.45
CA LEU A 82 -3.98 -10.14 6.81
C LEU A 82 -3.30 -9.20 7.82
N LEU A 83 -2.14 -8.65 7.45
CA LEU A 83 -1.45 -7.62 8.21
C LEU A 83 -2.35 -6.39 8.40
N PHE A 84 -2.99 -5.92 7.32
CA PHE A 84 -3.93 -4.80 7.38
C PHE A 84 -5.04 -5.03 8.41
N LEU A 85 -5.71 -6.18 8.32
CA LEU A 85 -6.83 -6.53 9.19
C LEU A 85 -6.36 -6.68 10.64
N THR A 86 -5.18 -7.26 10.84
CA THR A 86 -4.56 -7.38 12.18
C THR A 86 -4.23 -6.01 12.77
N LEU A 87 -3.68 -5.09 11.99
CA LEU A 87 -3.42 -3.72 12.42
C LEU A 87 -4.72 -2.98 12.74
N LEU A 88 -5.75 -3.13 11.91
CA LEU A 88 -7.07 -2.54 12.12
C LEU A 88 -7.72 -3.06 13.41
N THR A 89 -7.72 -4.38 13.63
CA THR A 89 -8.29 -5.02 14.83
C THR A 89 -7.47 -4.70 16.08
N GLY A 90 -6.15 -4.73 15.99
CA GLY A 90 -5.25 -4.36 17.10
C GLY A 90 -5.46 -2.91 17.52
N SER A 91 -5.51 -1.99 16.57
CA SER A 91 -5.75 -0.57 16.82
C SER A 91 -7.14 -0.32 17.41
N ALA A 92 -8.18 -0.96 16.87
CA ALA A 92 -9.53 -0.89 17.43
C ALA A 92 -9.59 -1.41 18.86
N THR A 93 -8.91 -2.53 19.16
CA THR A 93 -8.86 -3.12 20.51
C THR A 93 -8.16 -2.19 21.50
N LEU A 94 -7.01 -1.63 21.11
CA LEU A 94 -6.27 -0.66 21.94
C LEU A 94 -7.12 0.60 22.19
N PHE A 95 -7.77 1.11 21.14
CA PHE A 95 -8.68 2.25 21.25
C PHE A 95 -9.83 1.96 22.23
N LEU A 96 -10.53 0.83 22.08
CA LEU A 96 -11.63 0.46 22.96
C LEU A 96 -11.16 0.33 24.42
N LYS A 97 -10.04 -0.35 24.66
CA LYS A 97 -9.49 -0.50 26.02
C LYS A 97 -9.14 0.84 26.67
N ALA A 98 -8.56 1.76 25.90
CA ALA A 98 -8.12 3.06 26.40
C ALA A 98 -9.26 4.09 26.52
N ALA A 99 -10.18 4.13 25.55
CA ALA A 99 -11.16 5.20 25.43
C ALA A 99 -12.51 4.86 26.07
N LEU A 100 -12.97 3.60 26.00
CA LEU A 100 -14.33 3.22 26.43
C LEU A 100 -14.65 3.60 27.89
N PRO A 101 -13.75 3.44 28.88
CA PRO A 101 -14.00 3.87 30.27
C PRO A 101 -14.15 5.39 30.45
N HIS A 102 -13.78 6.18 29.44
CA HIS A 102 -13.74 7.63 29.50
C HIS A 102 -14.79 8.32 28.62
N LEU A 103 -15.53 7.55 27.80
CA LEU A 103 -16.52 8.08 26.87
C LEU A 103 -17.92 8.12 27.49
N GLU A 104 -18.64 9.21 27.22
CA GLU A 104 -20.08 9.30 27.51
C GLU A 104 -20.89 8.39 26.57
N THR A 105 -22.06 7.91 27.02
CA THR A 105 -22.92 6.98 26.28
C THR A 105 -23.23 7.43 24.85
N LYS A 106 -23.49 8.73 24.63
CA LYS A 106 -23.76 9.30 23.30
C LYS A 106 -22.61 9.10 22.30
N PHE A 107 -21.38 9.01 22.79
CA PHE A 107 -20.22 8.71 21.97
C PHE A 107 -20.00 7.21 21.85
N THR A 108 -20.34 6.41 22.86
CA THR A 108 -20.24 4.95 22.79
C THR A 108 -21.19 4.32 21.76
N LEU A 109 -22.41 4.84 21.63
CA LEU A 109 -23.43 4.32 20.71
C LEU A 109 -22.97 4.15 19.25
N PRO A 110 -22.30 5.12 18.59
CA PRO A 110 -21.84 4.97 17.21
C PRO A 110 -20.62 4.04 17.03
N ILE A 111 -19.92 3.64 18.09
CA ILE A 111 -18.66 2.87 18.00
C ILE A 111 -18.82 1.58 17.17
N PRO A 112 -19.84 0.73 17.38
CA PRO A 112 -19.98 -0.51 16.59
C PRO A 112 -20.08 -0.24 15.09
N ILE A 113 -20.83 0.80 14.69
CA ILE A 113 -21.01 1.17 13.27
C ILE A 113 -19.69 1.68 12.69
N VAL A 114 -19.04 2.59 13.40
CA VAL A 114 -17.78 3.21 12.98
C VAL A 114 -16.67 2.17 12.86
N LEU A 115 -16.59 1.21 13.78
CA LEU A 115 -15.58 0.15 13.74
C LEU A 115 -15.90 -0.94 12.73
N LEU A 116 -17.18 -1.24 12.46
CA LEU A 116 -17.56 -2.27 11.48
C LEU A 116 -17.38 -1.79 10.03
N ALA A 117 -17.61 -0.51 9.76
CA ALA A 117 -17.60 0.04 8.41
C ALA A 117 -16.30 -0.24 7.61
N PRO A 118 -15.08 -0.06 8.16
CA PRO A 118 -13.85 -0.39 7.44
C PRO A 118 -13.74 -1.86 7.03
N TYR A 119 -14.20 -2.80 7.88
CA TYR A 119 -14.19 -4.23 7.55
C TYR A 119 -15.18 -4.54 6.43
N THR A 120 -16.40 -4.00 6.52
CA THR A 120 -17.44 -4.20 5.50
C THR A 120 -16.99 -3.66 4.14
N PHE A 121 -16.47 -2.44 4.09
CA PHE A 121 -16.01 -1.86 2.82
C PHE A 121 -14.76 -2.55 2.29
N THR A 122 -13.87 -3.03 3.16
CA THR A 122 -12.73 -3.83 2.75
C THR A 122 -13.20 -5.14 2.12
N TYR A 123 -14.11 -5.85 2.77
CA TYR A 123 -14.71 -7.08 2.24
C TYR A 123 -15.38 -6.84 0.88
N LEU A 124 -16.19 -5.79 0.75
CA LEU A 124 -16.84 -5.44 -0.52
C LEU A 124 -15.82 -5.08 -1.60
N CYS A 125 -14.74 -4.37 -1.25
CA CYS A 125 -13.68 -4.01 -2.19
C CYS A 125 -12.89 -5.24 -2.68
N VAL A 126 -12.59 -6.17 -1.77
CA VAL A 126 -11.85 -7.42 -2.05
C VAL A 126 -12.69 -8.35 -2.93
N THR A 127 -13.96 -8.55 -2.59
CA THR A 127 -14.86 -9.53 -3.24
C THR A 127 -15.51 -9.02 -4.52
N SER A 128 -15.52 -7.71 -4.74
CA SER A 128 -16.02 -7.13 -5.98
C SER A 128 -15.22 -7.62 -7.18
N THR A 129 -15.93 -7.87 -8.28
CA THR A 129 -15.33 -8.28 -9.55
C THR A 129 -14.43 -7.19 -10.10
N VAL A 130 -13.37 -7.62 -10.81
CA VAL A 130 -12.47 -6.75 -11.55
C VAL A 130 -12.58 -7.10 -13.02
N ASP A 131 -12.65 -6.07 -13.87
CA ASP A 131 -12.74 -6.21 -15.31
C ASP A 131 -11.40 -6.67 -15.91
N HIS A 132 -11.11 -7.95 -15.82
CA HIS A 132 -10.00 -8.57 -16.52
C HIS A 132 -10.31 -8.63 -18.01
N ILE A 133 -9.39 -8.11 -18.82
CA ILE A 133 -9.46 -8.13 -20.27
C ILE A 133 -8.94 -9.48 -20.74
N THR A 134 -9.82 -10.24 -21.37
CA THR A 134 -9.56 -11.54 -21.98
C THR A 134 -9.77 -11.44 -23.49
N PRO A 135 -9.25 -12.37 -24.30
CA PRO A 135 -9.53 -12.38 -25.74
C PRO A 135 -11.03 -12.37 -26.07
N ALA A 136 -11.85 -13.03 -25.25
CA ALA A 136 -13.30 -13.11 -25.44
C ALA A 136 -14.04 -11.76 -25.25
N ASN A 137 -13.59 -10.93 -24.30
CA ASN A 137 -14.24 -9.63 -24.02
C ASN A 137 -13.49 -8.43 -24.62
N HIS A 138 -12.32 -8.66 -25.24
CA HIS A 138 -11.42 -7.60 -25.73
C HIS A 138 -12.12 -6.64 -26.69
N ALA A 139 -12.85 -7.16 -27.69
CA ALA A 139 -13.57 -6.34 -28.65
C ALA A 139 -14.63 -5.44 -28.01
N ALA A 140 -15.32 -5.91 -26.96
CA ALA A 140 -16.28 -5.11 -26.20
C ALA A 140 -15.56 -4.05 -25.34
N ALA A 141 -14.45 -4.42 -24.69
CA ALA A 141 -13.64 -3.50 -23.90
C ALA A 141 -13.07 -2.34 -24.76
N MET A 142 -12.66 -2.63 -26.00
CA MET A 142 -12.18 -1.62 -26.96
C MET A 142 -13.22 -0.55 -27.31
N ARG A 143 -14.51 -0.88 -27.21
CA ARG A 143 -15.63 0.05 -27.52
C ARG A 143 -16.13 0.81 -26.30
N THR A 144 -15.69 0.45 -25.10
CA THR A 144 -16.26 0.98 -23.85
C THR A 144 -15.86 2.44 -23.60
N TYR A 145 -14.63 2.80 -23.98
CA TYR A 145 -14.11 4.17 -23.84
C TYR A 145 -13.42 4.58 -25.14
N PRO A 146 -13.65 5.81 -25.64
CA PRO A 146 -12.98 6.30 -26.84
C PRO A 146 -11.49 6.55 -26.57
N TYR A 147 -10.68 6.44 -27.62
CA TYR A 147 -9.30 6.92 -27.60
C TYR A 147 -9.30 8.44 -27.74
N ASP A 148 -8.55 9.12 -26.88
CA ASP A 148 -8.35 10.58 -26.99
C ASP A 148 -7.12 10.94 -27.81
N HIS A 149 -6.32 9.94 -28.20
CA HIS A 149 -5.06 10.06 -28.94
C HIS A 149 -3.97 10.91 -28.26
N ILE A 150 -4.19 11.34 -27.01
CA ILE A 150 -3.23 12.08 -26.20
C ILE A 150 -2.68 11.17 -25.10
N LEU A 151 -3.57 10.67 -24.24
CA LEU A 151 -3.24 9.76 -23.14
C LEU A 151 -3.46 8.30 -23.55
N PHE A 152 -4.49 8.04 -24.35
CA PHE A 152 -4.89 6.72 -24.80
C PHE A 152 -4.85 6.66 -26.32
N ARG A 153 -3.82 5.98 -26.85
CA ARG A 153 -3.63 5.73 -28.29
C ARG A 153 -3.95 4.28 -28.64
N SER A 154 -4.54 4.07 -29.80
CA SER A 154 -4.90 2.74 -30.35
C SER A 154 -3.68 1.87 -30.71
N GLU A 155 -2.48 2.46 -30.78
CA GLU A 155 -1.23 1.74 -31.05
C GLU A 155 -0.61 1.09 -29.80
N ASN A 156 -1.13 1.40 -28.61
CA ASN A 156 -0.55 0.92 -27.36
C ASN A 156 -0.87 -0.57 -27.15
N VAL A 157 0.11 -1.43 -27.38
CA VAL A 157 -0.03 -2.89 -27.17
C VAL A 157 0.51 -3.30 -25.79
N CYS A 158 -0.18 -4.22 -25.13
CA CYS A 158 0.35 -4.94 -23.98
C CYS A 158 1.24 -6.08 -24.47
N ARG A 159 2.55 -6.01 -24.21
CA ARG A 159 3.50 -7.05 -24.59
C ARG A 159 3.25 -8.38 -23.88
N THR A 160 2.84 -8.34 -22.61
CA THR A 160 2.59 -9.55 -21.81
C THR A 160 1.33 -10.28 -22.25
N CYS A 161 0.23 -9.56 -22.46
CA CYS A 161 -1.06 -10.15 -22.86
C CYS A 161 -1.23 -10.26 -24.38
N ASN A 162 -0.29 -9.72 -25.17
CA ASN A 162 -0.33 -9.65 -26.63
C ASN A 162 -1.65 -9.11 -27.21
N LEU A 163 -2.14 -8.00 -26.66
CA LEU A 163 -3.38 -7.36 -27.09
C LEU A 163 -3.23 -5.83 -27.15
N VAL A 164 -3.95 -5.19 -28.06
CA VAL A 164 -4.09 -3.72 -28.07
C VAL A 164 -4.79 -3.31 -26.79
N LYS A 165 -4.23 -2.38 -26.03
CA LYS A 165 -4.80 -1.94 -24.74
C LYS A 165 -6.05 -1.09 -25.00
N PRO A 166 -7.24 -1.50 -24.53
CA PRO A 166 -8.40 -0.62 -24.50
C PRO A 166 -8.09 0.70 -23.80
N ALA A 167 -8.75 1.80 -24.19
CA ALA A 167 -8.57 3.08 -23.53
C ALA A 167 -8.81 2.95 -22.01
N ARG A 168 -7.97 3.63 -21.22
CA ARG A 168 -7.95 3.58 -19.74
C ARG A 168 -7.62 2.22 -19.12
N SER A 169 -7.18 1.21 -19.89
CA SER A 169 -6.71 -0.06 -19.34
C SER A 169 -5.21 -0.04 -19.00
N LYS A 170 -4.79 -0.89 -18.06
CA LYS A 170 -3.37 -1.09 -17.72
C LYS A 170 -3.11 -2.58 -17.48
N HIS A 171 -1.91 -3.04 -17.79
CA HIS A 171 -1.46 -4.38 -17.40
C HIS A 171 -1.03 -4.36 -15.92
N CYS A 172 -1.61 -5.23 -15.11
CA CYS A 172 -1.18 -5.44 -13.74
C CYS A 172 -0.24 -6.64 -13.70
N SER A 173 1.03 -6.43 -13.37
CA SER A 173 2.02 -7.51 -13.23
C SER A 173 1.67 -8.48 -12.10
N LEU A 174 1.10 -7.96 -11.00
CA LEU A 174 0.69 -8.76 -9.84
C LEU A 174 -0.48 -9.71 -10.16
N CYS A 175 -1.43 -9.27 -11.01
CA CYS A 175 -2.54 -10.11 -11.46
C CYS A 175 -2.25 -10.86 -12.77
N GLY A 176 -1.15 -10.56 -13.46
CA GLY A 176 -0.79 -11.15 -14.75
C GLY A 176 -1.74 -10.83 -15.91
N VAL A 177 -2.57 -9.79 -15.80
CA VAL A 177 -3.64 -9.51 -16.78
C VAL A 177 -3.86 -8.02 -16.99
N CYS A 178 -4.35 -7.65 -18.17
CA CYS A 178 -4.86 -6.31 -18.43
C CYS A 178 -6.18 -6.08 -17.70
N VAL A 179 -6.29 -4.97 -16.97
CA VAL A 179 -7.49 -4.58 -16.23
C VAL A 179 -8.08 -3.34 -16.88
N ALA A 180 -9.38 -3.37 -17.19
CA ALA A 180 -10.09 -2.23 -17.75
C ALA A 180 -10.32 -1.14 -16.69
N ARG A 181 -10.17 0.13 -17.09
CA ARG A 181 -10.25 1.29 -16.18
C ARG A 181 -9.43 1.07 -14.90
N CYS A 182 -8.23 0.52 -15.05
CA CYS A 182 -7.34 0.18 -13.94
C CYS A 182 -6.76 1.46 -13.32
N ASP A 183 -7.01 1.63 -12.03
CA ASP A 183 -6.35 2.67 -11.26
C ASP A 183 -4.97 2.17 -10.82
N HIS A 184 -4.96 1.21 -9.88
CA HIS A 184 -3.77 0.54 -9.36
C HIS A 184 -4.08 -0.86 -8.83
N HIS A 185 -3.05 -1.66 -8.55
CA HIS A 185 -3.19 -2.84 -7.72
C HIS A 185 -2.90 -2.49 -6.27
N CYS A 186 -3.82 -2.81 -5.37
CA CYS A 186 -3.68 -2.48 -3.97
C CYS A 186 -3.42 -3.75 -3.16
N ALA A 187 -2.21 -3.86 -2.60
CA ALA A 187 -1.83 -5.00 -1.76
C ALA A 187 -2.69 -5.10 -0.49
N TRP A 188 -3.18 -3.96 0.03
CA TRP A 188 -4.03 -3.89 1.23
C TRP A 188 -5.43 -4.50 1.03
N VAL A 189 -5.91 -4.59 -0.21
CA VAL A 189 -7.16 -5.31 -0.56
C VAL A 189 -6.89 -6.52 -1.44
N ASN A 190 -5.61 -6.90 -1.61
CA ASN A 190 -5.14 -8.01 -2.45
C ASN A 190 -5.87 -8.12 -3.80
N ASN A 191 -6.16 -6.98 -4.43
CA ASN A 191 -6.96 -6.90 -5.65
C ASN A 191 -6.64 -5.63 -6.45
N CYS A 192 -6.95 -5.66 -7.74
CA CYS A 192 -6.90 -4.46 -8.58
C CYS A 192 -8.07 -3.55 -8.25
N VAL A 193 -7.78 -2.27 -8.06
CA VAL A 193 -8.79 -1.22 -7.97
C VAL A 193 -9.08 -0.71 -9.38
N GLY A 194 -10.34 -0.84 -9.78
CA GLY A 194 -10.82 -0.49 -11.12
C GLY A 194 -12.31 -0.14 -11.08
N ARG A 195 -12.97 -0.19 -12.25
CA ARG A 195 -14.34 0.33 -12.43
C ARG A 195 -15.34 -0.09 -11.35
N HIS A 196 -15.41 -1.39 -11.04
CA HIS A 196 -16.48 -1.96 -10.22
C HIS A 196 -16.25 -1.87 -8.71
N ASN A 197 -15.00 -1.73 -8.27
CA ASN A 197 -14.65 -1.66 -6.85
C ASN A 197 -14.07 -0.31 -6.40
N TYR A 198 -13.88 0.64 -7.33
CA TYR A 198 -13.36 1.99 -7.00
C TYR A 198 -14.18 2.68 -5.89
N ARG A 199 -15.52 2.60 -5.94
CA ARG A 199 -16.40 3.18 -4.91
C ARG A 199 -16.15 2.57 -3.53
N TRP A 200 -15.94 1.26 -3.46
CA TRP A 200 -15.69 0.56 -2.21
C TRP A 200 -14.33 0.92 -1.66
N PHE A 201 -13.33 1.03 -2.53
CA PHE A 201 -12.00 1.52 -2.16
C PHE A 201 -12.06 2.92 -1.54
N LEU A 202 -12.81 3.86 -2.13
CA LEU A 202 -13.02 5.18 -1.53
C LEU A 202 -13.72 5.12 -0.16
N LEU A 203 -14.69 4.23 -0.01
CA LEU A 203 -15.38 4.02 1.28
C LEU A 203 -14.48 3.38 2.34
N VAL A 204 -13.52 2.52 1.95
CA VAL A 204 -12.46 2.04 2.84
C VAL A 204 -11.65 3.23 3.37
N LEU A 205 -11.14 4.10 2.49
CA LEU A 205 -10.36 5.27 2.90
C LEU A 205 -11.18 6.22 3.80
N LEU A 206 -12.42 6.50 3.42
CA LEU A 206 -13.31 7.37 4.19
C LEU A 206 -13.61 6.80 5.58
N SER A 207 -13.96 5.52 5.66
CA SER A 207 -14.30 4.88 6.94
C SER A 207 -13.10 4.82 7.90
N ILE A 208 -11.90 4.54 7.39
CA ILE A 208 -10.67 4.61 8.20
C ILE A 208 -10.43 6.03 8.69
N GLY A 209 -10.52 7.04 7.82
CA GLY A 209 -10.38 8.44 8.21
C GLY A 209 -11.40 8.86 9.27
N ILE A 210 -12.64 8.39 9.19
CA ILE A 210 -13.67 8.63 10.21
C ILE A 210 -13.26 8.00 11.56
N VAL A 211 -12.75 6.78 11.58
CA VAL A 211 -12.25 6.12 12.80
C VAL A 211 -11.12 6.94 13.44
N GLU A 212 -10.16 7.39 12.64
CA GLU A 212 -9.02 8.20 13.11
C GLU A 212 -9.48 9.54 13.69
N ILE A 213 -10.35 10.26 12.99
CA ILE A 213 -10.93 11.54 13.44
C ILE A 213 -11.74 11.34 14.72
N TYR A 214 -12.52 10.27 14.81
CA TYR A 214 -13.30 9.92 15.98
C TYR A 214 -12.39 9.69 17.21
N GLY A 215 -11.28 8.97 17.03
CA GLY A 215 -10.28 8.75 18.08
C GLY A 215 -9.54 10.02 18.50
N ALA A 216 -9.17 10.88 17.55
CA ALA A 216 -8.38 12.09 17.82
C ALA A 216 -9.16 13.17 18.59
N ASN A 217 -10.45 13.35 18.29
CA ASN A 217 -11.22 14.50 18.77
C ASN A 217 -11.63 14.42 20.25
N LYS A 218 -11.40 13.31 20.95
CA LYS A 218 -11.93 13.10 22.31
C LYS A 218 -10.89 12.86 23.39
N TRP A 219 -9.62 12.74 23.04
CA TRP A 219 -8.53 12.70 24.02
C TRP A 219 -8.32 14.03 24.76
N LYS A 220 -8.73 15.16 24.16
CA LYS A 220 -8.45 16.52 24.69
C LYS A 220 -9.35 16.99 25.86
N LYS A 221 -10.28 16.17 26.39
CA LYS A 221 -11.29 16.65 27.36
C LYS A 221 -11.14 16.17 28.81
N LYS A 222 -10.04 15.52 29.19
CA LYS A 222 -9.77 15.12 30.60
C LYS A 222 -8.34 15.42 31.06
N GLY A 223 -7.83 16.60 30.69
CA GLY A 223 -6.61 17.18 31.26
C GLY A 223 -6.93 18.49 31.95
#